data_AF-A0A7C6YKY2-F1
#
_entry.id   AF-A0A7C6YKY2-F1
#
_cell.length_a   1.000
_cell.length_b   1.000
_cell.length_c   1.000
_cell.angle_alpha   90.00
_cell.angle_beta   90.00
_cell.angle_gamma   90.00
#
_symmetry.space_group_name_H-M   'P 1'
#
loop_
_entity.id
_entity.type
_entity.pdbx_description
1 polymer ?
#
loop_
_entity_poly.entity_id
_entity_poly.type
_entity_poly.pdbx_seq_one_letter_code
_entity_poly.pdbx_strand_id
1 'polypeptide(L)'
;MTHMELALPDPITNYNRQVARERYVRREEYVLGHRPGFNLIYWQRITRTPARVERWGRLWGWTRDQIMLTKALLITRMACVFIDHIIRRMEQAELIETSLGEPHLEWENQYRNFLLQFLRVKSIPDRREIVKLMQRLHRYTVPPPFLLDFRRRHWRWIERLLQRFLTPSGASKLFISLQIVVRAKPAATARRICFSAALYADIQERLYRQQWMYAYSDCMLRLYDRIRQYPEVLAALIQLH
;
A
#
# COMPACT_ATOMS: atom_id res chain seq x y z
N MET A 1 26.31 15.39 -19.28
CA MET A 1 25.44 15.82 -18.16
C MET A 1 24.45 14.69 -17.90
N THR A 2 24.74 13.88 -16.89
CA THR A 2 23.96 12.72 -16.49
C THR A 2 22.68 13.20 -15.80
N HIS A 3 21.53 13.00 -16.46
CA HIS A 3 20.24 13.09 -15.80
C HIS A 3 20.16 11.98 -14.74
N MET A 4 20.41 12.33 -13.48
CA MET A 4 19.97 11.53 -12.35
C MET A 4 18.44 11.50 -12.41
N GLU A 5 17.88 10.48 -13.04
CA GLU A 5 16.50 10.11 -12.82
C GLU A 5 16.32 9.93 -11.31
N LEU A 6 15.56 10.83 -10.71
CA LEU A 6 15.03 10.65 -9.36
C LEU A 6 14.28 9.32 -9.37
N ALA A 7 14.95 8.26 -8.90
CA ALA A 7 14.34 6.97 -8.67
C ALA A 7 13.26 7.17 -7.61
N LEU A 8 12.03 7.39 -8.07
CA LEU A 8 10.85 7.42 -7.22
C LEU A 8 10.69 5.99 -6.68
N PRO A 9 10.79 5.76 -5.36
CA PRO A 9 10.62 4.42 -4.82
C PRO A 9 9.22 3.92 -5.16
N ASP A 10 9.16 2.70 -5.72
CA ASP A 10 7.95 1.98 -6.10
C ASP A 10 7.02 1.83 -4.90
N PRO A 11 5.86 2.51 -4.87
CA PRO A 11 5.03 2.55 -3.69
C PRO A 11 4.17 1.30 -3.46
N ILE A 12 4.34 0.26 -4.27
CA ILE A 12 3.52 -0.95 -4.23
C ILE A 12 4.45 -2.14 -4.44
N THR A 13 5.01 -2.63 -3.33
CA THR A 13 5.78 -3.89 -3.31
C THR A 13 5.04 -4.99 -4.08
N ASN A 14 5.81 -5.73 -4.87
CA ASN A 14 5.49 -6.85 -5.77
C ASN A 14 4.28 -7.74 -5.44
N TYR A 15 3.83 -7.82 -4.20
CA TYR A 15 2.73 -8.68 -3.78
C TYR A 15 1.34 -8.03 -3.73
N ASN A 16 1.24 -6.72 -3.49
CA ASN A 16 -0.04 -6.01 -3.69
C ASN A 16 -0.59 -6.26 -5.11
N ARG A 17 0.30 -6.64 -6.04
CA ARG A 17 0.05 -7.11 -7.41
C ARG A 17 -0.66 -8.46 -7.49
N GLN A 18 -0.30 -9.48 -6.70
CA GLN A 18 -0.90 -10.84 -6.81
C GLN A 18 -2.36 -10.90 -6.31
N VAL A 19 -2.70 -10.21 -5.22
CA VAL A 19 -4.08 -10.20 -4.69
C VAL A 19 -4.97 -9.16 -5.39
N ALA A 20 -4.39 -8.05 -5.89
CA ALA A 20 -5.10 -7.20 -6.84
C ALA A 20 -5.45 -8.00 -8.10
N ARG A 21 -4.51 -8.81 -8.63
CA ARG A 21 -4.73 -9.76 -9.74
C ARG A 21 -5.84 -10.76 -9.42
N GLU A 22 -5.91 -11.38 -8.23
CA GLU A 22 -7.03 -12.29 -7.87
C GLU A 22 -8.40 -11.59 -7.71
N ARG A 23 -8.44 -10.40 -7.10
CA ARG A 23 -9.67 -9.58 -7.02
C ARG A 23 -10.08 -9.04 -8.39
N TYR A 24 -9.10 -8.84 -9.26
CA TYR A 24 -9.27 -8.41 -10.64
C TYR A 24 -9.81 -9.57 -11.47
N VAL A 25 -9.25 -10.79 -11.41
CA VAL A 25 -9.77 -12.01 -12.04
C VAL A 25 -11.26 -12.22 -11.73
N ARG A 26 -11.69 -12.07 -10.47
CA ARG A 26 -13.12 -12.15 -10.09
C ARG A 26 -14.00 -11.01 -10.63
N ARG A 27 -13.43 -9.81 -10.84
CA ARG A 27 -14.14 -8.66 -11.44
C ARG A 27 -14.07 -8.65 -12.96
N GLU A 28 -13.12 -9.37 -13.51
CA GLU A 28 -12.72 -9.40 -14.90
C GLU A 28 -13.60 -10.34 -15.72
N GLU A 29 -14.04 -11.46 -15.14
CA GLU A 29 -15.16 -12.25 -15.66
C GLU A 29 -16.42 -11.37 -15.86
N TYR A 30 -16.63 -10.37 -15.00
CA TYR A 30 -17.82 -9.51 -15.05
C TYR A 30 -17.64 -8.22 -15.89
N VAL A 31 -16.42 -7.69 -16.00
CA VAL A 31 -16.16 -6.34 -16.56
C VAL A 31 -15.32 -6.34 -17.83
N LEU A 32 -14.39 -7.30 -18.01
CA LEU A 32 -13.47 -7.28 -19.16
C LEU A 32 -14.00 -7.97 -20.41
N GLY A 33 -15.11 -8.69 -20.32
CA GLY A 33 -15.75 -9.26 -21.51
C GLY A 33 -16.32 -8.21 -22.48
N HIS A 34 -16.41 -6.93 -22.11
CA HIS A 34 -17.37 -6.05 -22.78
C HIS A 34 -16.86 -4.79 -23.51
N ARG A 35 -15.79 -4.04 -23.13
CA ARG A 35 -15.51 -2.75 -23.81
C ARG A 35 -14.04 -2.27 -23.90
N PRO A 36 -13.52 -1.96 -25.10
CA PRO A 36 -12.21 -1.32 -25.33
C PRO A 36 -12.02 0.09 -24.74
N GLY A 37 -13.09 0.78 -24.30
CA GLY A 37 -13.04 2.16 -23.77
C GLY A 37 -12.84 2.31 -22.26
N PHE A 38 -12.57 1.22 -21.53
CA PHE A 38 -12.57 1.18 -20.07
C PHE A 38 -11.47 2.05 -19.41
N ASN A 39 -10.29 2.15 -20.05
CA ASN A 39 -9.15 2.94 -19.54
C ASN A 39 -9.44 4.44 -19.41
N LEU A 40 -10.14 5.02 -20.39
CA LEU A 40 -10.50 6.44 -20.39
C LEU A 40 -11.48 6.76 -19.25
N ILE A 41 -12.44 5.88 -19.00
CA ILE A 41 -13.41 6.03 -17.90
C ILE A 41 -12.71 5.95 -16.54
N TYR A 42 -11.74 5.04 -16.39
CA TYR A 42 -11.01 4.88 -15.13
C TYR A 42 -10.12 6.09 -14.82
N TRP A 43 -9.41 6.62 -15.82
CA TRP A 43 -8.63 7.85 -15.68
C TRP A 43 -9.49 9.06 -15.30
N GLN A 44 -10.66 9.23 -15.95
CA GLN A 44 -11.61 10.27 -15.58
C GLN A 44 -12.12 10.12 -14.13
N ARG A 45 -12.32 8.89 -13.64
CA ARG A 45 -12.66 8.65 -12.24
C ARG A 45 -11.52 9.08 -11.33
N ILE A 46 -10.28 8.68 -11.61
CA ILE A 46 -9.10 9.04 -10.82
C ILE A 46 -8.96 10.56 -10.72
N THR A 47 -9.09 11.27 -11.84
CA THR A 47 -8.92 12.73 -11.87
C THR A 47 -10.04 13.50 -11.17
N ARG A 48 -11.26 12.93 -11.09
CA ARG A 48 -12.40 13.51 -10.35
C ARG A 48 -12.41 13.17 -8.86
N THR A 49 -11.74 12.07 -8.45
CA THR A 49 -11.73 11.60 -7.06
C THR A 49 -11.29 12.67 -6.07
N PRO A 50 -10.22 13.47 -6.29
CA PRO A 50 -9.78 14.45 -5.30
C PRO A 50 -10.87 15.47 -4.95
N ALA A 51 -11.50 16.07 -5.95
CA ALA A 51 -12.59 17.03 -5.74
C ALA A 51 -13.80 16.40 -5.04
N ARG A 52 -14.11 15.14 -5.36
CA ARG A 52 -15.19 14.40 -4.70
C ARG A 52 -14.88 14.14 -3.22
N VAL A 53 -13.69 13.63 -2.91
CA VAL A 53 -13.25 13.37 -1.53
C VAL A 53 -13.25 14.66 -0.71
N GLU A 54 -12.80 15.76 -1.30
CA GLU A 54 -12.81 17.05 -0.63
C GLU A 54 -14.23 17.54 -0.32
N ARG A 55 -15.15 17.43 -1.28
CA ARG A 55 -16.56 17.80 -1.08
C ARG A 55 -17.20 17.00 0.06
N TRP A 56 -17.07 15.67 0.03
CA TRP A 56 -17.66 14.79 1.05
C TRP A 56 -16.96 14.94 2.40
N GLY A 57 -15.64 15.04 2.42
CA GLY A 57 -14.89 15.24 3.64
C GLY A 57 -15.27 16.54 4.35
N ARG A 58 -15.41 17.65 3.61
CA ARG A 58 -15.91 18.91 4.19
C ARG A 58 -17.33 18.77 4.73
N LEU A 59 -18.22 18.09 4.00
CA LEU A 59 -19.60 17.85 4.42
C LEU A 59 -19.68 17.01 5.71
N TRP A 60 -18.73 16.10 5.93
CA TRP A 60 -18.62 15.29 7.15
C TRP A 60 -17.72 15.89 8.24
N GLY A 61 -17.28 17.14 8.10
CA GLY A 61 -16.44 17.82 9.09
C GLY A 61 -15.03 17.24 9.22
N TRP A 62 -14.51 16.58 8.19
CA TRP A 62 -13.15 16.05 8.20
C TRP A 62 -12.11 17.17 8.21
N THR A 63 -11.02 16.96 8.94
CA THR A 63 -9.87 17.86 8.89
C THR A 63 -9.20 17.81 7.52
N ARG A 64 -8.43 18.85 7.18
CA ARG A 64 -7.63 18.87 5.94
C ARG A 64 -6.75 17.64 5.82
N ASP A 65 -6.11 17.23 6.91
CA ASP A 65 -5.23 16.06 6.94
C ASP A 65 -5.99 14.76 6.64
N GLN A 66 -7.19 14.59 7.20
CA GLN A 66 -8.03 13.42 6.90
C GLN A 66 -8.41 13.40 5.41
N ILE A 67 -8.82 14.54 4.85
CA ILE A 67 -9.15 14.68 3.43
C ILE A 67 -7.93 14.31 2.57
N MET A 68 -6.75 14.87 2.87
CA MET A 68 -5.52 14.63 2.10
C MET A 68 -5.05 13.19 2.20
N LEU A 69 -5.14 12.57 3.39
CA LEU A 69 -4.84 11.17 3.60
C LEU A 69 -5.79 10.27 2.78
N THR A 70 -7.10 10.54 2.84
CA THR A 70 -8.08 9.77 2.08
C THR A 70 -7.88 9.93 0.58
N LYS A 71 -7.54 11.14 0.10
CA LYS A 71 -7.15 11.36 -1.31
C LYS A 71 -5.96 10.48 -1.67
N ALA A 72 -4.88 10.51 -0.89
CA ALA A 72 -3.69 9.71 -1.16
C ALA A 72 -4.00 8.20 -1.18
N LEU A 73 -4.72 7.68 -0.17
CA LEU A 73 -5.08 6.25 -0.09
C LEU A 73 -5.95 5.80 -1.28
N LEU A 74 -6.97 6.58 -1.62
CA LEU A 74 -7.86 6.24 -2.73
C LEU A 74 -7.15 6.32 -4.07
N ILE A 75 -6.34 7.37 -4.30
CA ILE A 75 -5.57 7.50 -5.55
C ILE A 75 -4.55 6.37 -5.67
N THR A 76 -3.83 6.00 -4.61
CA THR A 76 -2.94 4.82 -4.61
C THR A 76 -3.70 3.57 -5.02
N ARG A 77 -4.85 3.29 -4.39
CA ARG A 77 -5.64 2.10 -4.70
C ARG A 77 -6.16 2.09 -6.14
N MET A 78 -6.64 3.23 -6.63
CA MET A 78 -7.11 3.34 -8.01
C MET A 78 -5.95 3.23 -9.02
N ALA A 79 -4.77 3.75 -8.67
CA ALA A 79 -3.57 3.61 -9.49
C ALA A 79 -3.19 2.14 -9.69
N CYS A 80 -3.21 1.31 -8.62
CA CYS A 80 -2.93 -0.12 -8.76
C CYS A 80 -3.83 -0.76 -9.81
N VAL A 81 -5.14 -0.55 -9.68
CA VAL A 81 -6.13 -1.17 -10.57
C VAL A 81 -6.00 -0.67 -12.00
N PHE A 82 -5.70 0.62 -12.16
CA PHE A 82 -5.48 1.21 -13.48
C PHE A 82 -4.27 0.60 -14.18
N ILE A 83 -3.16 0.41 -13.44
CA ILE A 83 -1.92 -0.14 -13.99
C ILE A 83 -2.09 -1.63 -14.30
N ASP A 84 -2.70 -2.41 -13.40
CA ASP A 84 -2.97 -3.82 -13.64
C ASP A 84 -3.81 -4.01 -14.92
N HIS A 85 -4.77 -3.11 -15.15
CA HIS A 85 -5.55 -3.11 -16.39
C HIS A 85 -4.70 -2.76 -17.62
N ILE A 86 -3.85 -1.74 -17.55
CA ILE A 86 -2.94 -1.39 -18.65
C ILE A 86 -2.07 -2.58 -19.01
N ILE A 87 -1.40 -3.19 -18.03
CA ILE A 87 -0.52 -4.34 -18.24
C ILE A 87 -1.27 -5.48 -18.91
N ARG A 88 -2.46 -5.84 -18.42
CA ARG A 88 -3.25 -6.89 -19.06
C ARG A 88 -3.61 -6.56 -20.51
N ARG A 89 -3.92 -5.30 -20.82
CA ARG A 89 -4.21 -4.89 -22.19
C ARG A 89 -2.96 -4.94 -23.07
N MET A 90 -1.79 -4.66 -22.50
CA MET A 90 -0.51 -4.84 -23.19
C MET A 90 -0.21 -6.32 -23.45
N GLU A 91 -0.45 -7.21 -22.47
CA GLU A 91 -0.35 -8.67 -22.64
C GLU A 91 -1.31 -9.16 -23.76
N GLN A 92 -2.58 -8.75 -23.72
CA GLN A 92 -3.60 -9.12 -24.71
C GLN A 92 -3.32 -8.59 -26.13
N ALA A 93 -2.63 -7.45 -26.22
CA ALA A 93 -2.24 -6.83 -27.48
C ALA A 93 -0.84 -7.28 -27.93
N GLU A 94 -0.23 -8.25 -27.24
CA GLU A 94 1.09 -8.81 -27.54
C GLU A 94 2.21 -7.74 -27.55
N LEU A 95 1.99 -6.63 -26.83
CA LEU A 95 2.98 -5.55 -26.67
C LEU A 95 4.07 -5.91 -25.64
N ILE A 96 3.73 -6.80 -24.72
CA ILE A 96 4.66 -7.38 -23.73
C ILE A 96 4.40 -8.88 -23.66
N GLU A 97 5.45 -9.65 -23.40
CA GLU A 97 5.31 -11.09 -23.16
C GLU A 97 4.51 -11.33 -21.89
N THR A 98 3.68 -12.38 -21.91
CA THR A 98 3.03 -12.89 -20.69
C THR A 98 4.09 -13.61 -19.85
N SER A 99 5.01 -12.85 -19.27
CA SER A 99 6.20 -13.40 -18.61
C SER A 99 5.86 -13.84 -17.19
N LEU A 100 6.17 -15.11 -16.90
CA LEU A 100 6.12 -15.69 -15.54
C LEU A 100 7.26 -15.17 -14.65
N GLY A 101 8.27 -14.50 -15.21
CA GLY A 101 9.54 -14.20 -14.54
C GLY A 101 9.69 -12.77 -14.02
N GLU A 102 9.18 -11.76 -14.73
CA GLU A 102 9.44 -10.35 -14.40
C GLU A 102 8.23 -9.40 -14.50
N PRO A 103 7.03 -9.75 -13.98
CA PRO A 103 5.86 -8.85 -13.98
C PRO A 103 6.06 -7.57 -13.15
N HIS A 104 7.22 -7.39 -12.53
CA HIS A 104 7.50 -6.34 -11.57
C HIS A 104 8.05 -5.06 -12.19
N LEU A 105 8.94 -5.18 -13.18
CA LEU A 105 9.59 -4.03 -13.82
C LEU A 105 8.59 -3.23 -14.65
N GLU A 106 7.76 -3.90 -15.45
CA GLU A 106 6.79 -3.20 -16.29
C GLU A 106 5.72 -2.51 -15.46
N TRP A 107 5.30 -3.15 -14.37
CA TRP A 107 4.38 -2.53 -13.42
C TRP A 107 4.97 -1.25 -12.82
N GLU A 108 6.24 -1.28 -12.42
CA GLU A 108 6.95 -0.11 -11.90
C GLU A 108 7.07 1.01 -12.94
N ASN A 109 7.35 0.66 -14.19
CA ASN A 109 7.37 1.61 -15.31
C ASN A 109 6.00 2.28 -15.49
N GLN A 110 4.93 1.49 -15.55
CA GLN A 110 3.57 2.00 -15.67
C GLN A 110 3.15 2.83 -14.45
N TYR A 111 3.62 2.48 -13.26
CA TYR A 111 3.39 3.27 -12.05
C TYR A 111 4.10 4.62 -12.08
N ARG A 112 5.36 4.66 -12.52
CA ARG A 112 6.09 5.92 -12.73
C ARG A 112 5.38 6.79 -13.77
N ASN A 113 4.93 6.19 -14.87
CA ASN A 113 4.15 6.88 -15.90
C ASN A 113 2.84 7.43 -15.34
N PHE A 114 2.11 6.64 -14.55
CA PHE A 114 0.91 7.09 -13.85
C PHE A 114 1.18 8.33 -12.98
N LEU A 115 2.22 8.30 -12.15
CA LEU A 115 2.58 9.43 -11.29
C LEU A 115 2.89 10.67 -12.12
N LEU A 116 3.68 10.53 -13.19
CA LEU A 116 4.02 11.63 -14.08
C LEU A 116 2.77 12.22 -14.75
N GLN A 117 1.88 11.37 -15.24
CA GLN A 117 0.61 11.80 -15.82
C GLN A 117 -0.26 12.51 -14.79
N PHE A 118 -0.39 11.96 -13.57
CA PHE A 118 -1.19 12.55 -12.50
C PHE A 118 -0.67 13.93 -12.08
N LEU A 119 0.66 14.09 -12.00
CA LEU A 119 1.31 15.37 -11.70
C LEU A 119 1.11 16.44 -12.79
N ARG A 120 0.80 16.04 -14.03
CA ARG A 120 0.50 16.95 -15.14
C ARG A 120 -0.96 17.43 -15.16
N VAL A 121 -1.85 16.81 -14.38
CA VAL A 121 -3.28 17.17 -14.33
C VAL A 121 -3.50 18.50 -13.58
N LYS A 122 -3.46 19.62 -14.32
CA LYS A 122 -3.58 20.98 -13.73
C LYS A 122 -4.91 21.23 -13.01
N SER A 123 -5.97 20.50 -13.35
CA SER A 123 -7.29 20.61 -12.70
C SER A 123 -7.33 20.06 -11.28
N ILE A 124 -6.26 19.41 -10.80
CA ILE A 124 -6.11 18.94 -9.42
C ILE A 124 -5.09 19.85 -8.72
N PRO A 125 -5.54 20.83 -7.90
CA PRO A 125 -4.65 21.82 -7.29
C PRO A 125 -3.59 21.21 -6.37
N ASP A 126 -3.97 20.20 -5.58
CA ASP A 126 -3.19 19.55 -4.54
C ASP A 126 -2.43 18.29 -5.01
N ARG A 127 -2.38 18.03 -6.33
CA ARG A 127 -1.76 16.81 -6.92
C ARG A 127 -0.36 16.49 -6.40
N ARG A 128 0.48 17.51 -6.18
CA ARG A 128 1.84 17.33 -5.64
C ARG A 128 1.83 16.86 -4.19
N GLU A 129 0.92 17.41 -3.38
CA GLU A 129 0.76 17.05 -1.97
C GLU A 129 0.21 15.63 -1.84
N ILE A 130 -0.77 15.27 -2.68
CA ILE A 130 -1.30 13.89 -2.78
C ILE A 130 -0.15 12.92 -3.07
N VAL A 131 0.66 13.16 -4.11
CA VAL A 131 1.77 12.25 -4.48
C VAL A 131 2.82 12.15 -3.36
N LYS A 132 3.16 13.26 -2.70
CA LYS A 132 4.06 13.23 -1.53
C LYS A 132 3.50 12.36 -0.40
N LEU A 133 2.20 12.46 -0.13
CA LEU A 133 1.54 11.63 0.89
C LEU A 133 1.49 10.17 0.46
N MET A 134 1.26 9.86 -0.82
CA MET A 134 1.32 8.49 -1.34
C MET A 134 2.70 7.86 -1.09
N GLN A 135 3.78 8.59 -1.38
CA GLN A 135 5.15 8.15 -1.10
C GLN A 135 5.42 7.96 0.40
N ARG A 136 4.92 8.88 1.24
CA ARG A 136 5.06 8.80 2.69
C ARG A 136 4.33 7.58 3.25
N LEU A 137 3.10 7.34 2.79
CA LEU A 137 2.29 6.19 3.17
C LEU A 137 2.96 4.90 2.76
N HIS A 138 3.51 4.85 1.56
CA HIS A 138 4.24 3.68 1.12
C HIS A 138 5.39 3.31 2.06
N ARG A 139 6.29 4.27 2.33
CA ARG A 139 7.43 4.05 3.24
C ARG A 139 6.99 3.60 4.63
N TYR A 140 5.85 4.11 5.09
CA TYR A 140 5.24 3.73 6.36
C TYR A 140 4.65 2.31 6.34
N THR A 141 4.07 1.86 5.21
CA THR A 141 3.43 0.54 5.09
C THR A 141 4.37 -0.57 4.64
N VAL A 142 5.54 -0.24 4.10
CA VAL A 142 6.52 -1.24 3.67
C VAL A 142 7.33 -1.74 4.85
N PRO A 143 7.46 -3.06 5.02
CA PRO A 143 8.32 -3.61 6.05
C PRO A 143 9.78 -3.28 5.73
N PRO A 144 10.56 -2.85 6.72
CA PRO A 144 11.99 -2.59 6.52
C PRO A 144 12.75 -3.88 6.16
N PRO A 145 13.79 -3.82 5.31
CA PRO A 145 14.62 -4.96 4.90
C PRO A 145 15.08 -5.85 6.05
N PHE A 146 15.56 -5.26 7.16
CA PHE A 146 16.03 -6.04 8.30
C PHE A 146 14.95 -6.98 8.89
N LEU A 147 13.68 -6.60 8.78
CA LEU A 147 12.56 -7.39 9.29
C LEU A 147 12.29 -8.61 8.41
N LEU A 148 12.44 -8.45 7.09
CA LEU A 148 12.36 -9.55 6.14
C LEU A 148 13.52 -10.54 6.35
N ASP A 149 14.73 -10.03 6.56
CA ASP A 149 15.90 -10.86 6.86
C ASP A 149 15.75 -11.60 8.20
N PHE A 150 15.28 -10.90 9.24
CA PHE A 150 15.00 -11.51 10.53
C PHE A 150 13.97 -12.64 10.39
N ARG A 151 12.86 -12.38 9.69
CA ARG A 151 11.82 -13.38 9.46
C ARG A 151 12.38 -14.62 8.76
N ARG A 152 13.17 -14.44 7.69
CA ARG A 152 13.80 -15.55 6.95
C ARG A 152 14.72 -16.39 7.85
N ARG A 153 15.53 -15.74 8.69
CA ARG A 153 16.51 -16.42 9.56
C ARG A 153 15.88 -17.10 10.78
N HIS A 154 14.85 -16.51 11.36
CA HIS A 154 14.34 -16.91 12.68
C HIS A 154 12.93 -17.52 12.66
N TRP A 155 12.38 -17.82 11.47
CA TRP A 155 11.00 -18.29 11.31
C TRP A 155 10.63 -19.47 12.22
N ARG A 156 11.46 -20.52 12.26
CA ARG A 156 11.18 -21.73 13.06
C ARG A 156 11.03 -21.47 14.56
N TRP A 157 11.64 -20.42 15.07
CA TRP A 157 11.52 -20.01 16.46
C TRP A 157 10.26 -19.17 16.68
N ILE A 158 10.01 -18.22 15.79
CA ILE A 158 8.79 -17.38 15.80
C ILE A 158 7.55 -18.26 15.73
N GLU A 159 7.52 -19.24 14.82
CA GLU A 159 6.39 -20.16 14.64
C GLU A 159 6.04 -20.90 15.93
N ARG A 160 7.05 -21.39 16.67
CA ARG A 160 6.84 -22.06 17.97
C ARG A 160 6.25 -21.13 19.01
N LEU A 161 6.69 -19.88 19.07
CA LEU A 161 6.13 -18.88 19.98
C LEU A 161 4.71 -18.46 19.61
N LEU A 162 4.43 -18.38 18.31
CA LEU A 162 3.14 -17.95 17.79
C LEU A 162 2.04 -19.00 17.95
N GLN A 163 2.35 -20.29 18.11
CA GLN A 163 1.33 -21.35 18.22
C GLN A 163 0.23 -21.04 19.25
N ARG A 164 0.58 -20.42 20.39
CA ARG A 164 -0.37 -20.04 21.45
C ARG A 164 -1.29 -18.88 21.06
N PHE A 165 -0.92 -18.11 20.03
CA PHE A 165 -1.65 -16.94 19.54
C PHE A 165 -2.38 -17.18 18.22
N LEU A 166 -2.27 -18.38 17.63
CA LEU A 166 -3.01 -18.81 16.44
C LEU A 166 -4.49 -19.10 16.76
N THR A 167 -5.18 -18.11 17.29
CA THR A 167 -6.63 -18.09 17.46
C THR A 167 -7.18 -16.70 17.10
N PRO A 168 -8.45 -16.57 16.69
CA PRO A 168 -9.05 -15.26 16.40
C PRO A 168 -8.98 -14.28 17.58
N SER A 169 -9.10 -14.79 18.82
CA SER A 169 -8.98 -13.99 20.05
C SER A 169 -7.52 -13.58 20.31
N GLY A 170 -6.54 -14.45 20.05
CA GLY A 170 -5.11 -14.14 20.11
C GLY A 170 -4.70 -13.06 19.12
N ALA A 171 -5.14 -13.16 17.86
CA ALA A 171 -4.91 -12.17 16.81
C ALA A 171 -5.46 -10.78 17.21
N SER A 172 -6.69 -10.76 17.75
CA SER A 172 -7.34 -9.51 18.20
C SER A 172 -6.61 -8.89 19.40
N LYS A 173 -6.22 -9.70 20.40
CA LYS A 173 -5.45 -9.23 21.57
C LYS A 173 -4.09 -8.65 21.16
N LEU A 174 -3.38 -9.30 20.23
CA LEU A 174 -2.10 -8.82 19.73
C LEU A 174 -2.24 -7.53 18.93
N PHE A 175 -3.30 -7.38 18.13
CA PHE A 175 -3.61 -6.13 17.46
C PHE A 175 -3.96 -4.99 18.45
N ILE A 176 -4.69 -5.28 19.52
CA ILE A 176 -5.00 -4.29 20.56
C ILE A 176 -3.74 -3.89 21.32
N SER A 177 -2.88 -4.84 21.70
CA SER A 177 -1.63 -4.55 22.42
C SER A 177 -0.64 -3.75 21.58
N LEU A 178 -0.62 -3.99 20.26
CA LEU A 178 0.12 -3.20 19.27
C LEU A 178 -0.20 -1.70 19.33
N GLN A 179 -1.45 -1.36 19.61
CA GLN A 179 -1.88 0.02 19.75
C GLN A 179 -1.41 0.64 21.07
N ILE A 180 -1.15 -0.19 22.07
CA ILE A 180 -0.87 0.22 23.44
C ILE A 180 0.63 0.18 23.67
N VAL A 181 1.27 1.34 23.50
CA VAL A 181 2.42 1.90 24.25
C VAL A 181 3.23 2.76 23.29
N VAL A 182 3.14 4.08 23.44
CA VAL A 182 4.13 5.04 22.95
C VAL A 182 4.74 5.68 24.19
N ARG A 183 5.73 5.03 24.80
CA ARG A 183 6.40 5.50 26.04
C ARG A 183 7.93 5.34 25.99
N ALA A 184 8.56 5.42 24.81
CA ALA A 184 10.01 5.24 24.67
C ALA A 184 10.60 6.04 23.50
N LYS A 185 11.94 5.98 23.35
CA LYS A 185 12.69 6.57 22.24
C LYS A 185 12.02 6.25 20.88
N PRO A 186 11.76 7.23 20.00
CA PRO A 186 10.95 7.04 18.79
C PRO A 186 11.41 5.89 17.89
N ALA A 187 12.73 5.73 17.70
CA ALA A 187 13.30 4.65 16.89
C ALA A 187 13.05 3.24 17.48
N ALA A 188 13.12 3.09 18.80
CA ALA A 188 12.84 1.82 19.46
C ALA A 188 11.34 1.47 19.37
N THR A 189 10.48 2.48 19.54
CA THR A 189 9.03 2.32 19.35
C THR A 189 8.69 1.95 17.91
N ALA A 190 9.30 2.60 16.92
CA ALA A 190 9.13 2.28 15.50
C ALA A 190 9.50 0.82 15.19
N ARG A 191 10.69 0.36 15.63
CA ARG A 191 11.10 -1.04 15.47
C ARG A 191 10.10 -2.00 16.11
N ARG A 192 9.67 -1.72 17.34
CA ARG A 192 8.70 -2.57 18.03
C ARG A 192 7.37 -2.65 17.27
N ILE A 193 6.85 -1.53 16.78
CA ILE A 193 5.63 -1.50 15.95
C ILE A 193 5.83 -2.38 14.72
N CYS A 194 6.94 -2.22 13.98
CA CYS A 194 7.22 -3.06 12.82
C CYS A 194 7.30 -4.56 13.17
N PHE A 195 8.03 -4.93 14.23
CA PHE A 195 8.13 -6.32 14.68
C PHE A 195 6.77 -6.90 15.08
N SER A 196 5.99 -6.15 15.84
CA SER A 196 4.68 -6.62 16.28
C SER A 196 3.67 -6.68 15.12
N ALA A 197 3.73 -5.76 14.16
CA ALA A 197 2.93 -5.83 12.93
C ALA A 197 3.32 -7.04 12.06
N ALA A 198 4.61 -7.39 12.02
CA ALA A 198 5.10 -8.62 11.41
C ALA A 198 4.53 -9.88 12.07
N LEU A 199 4.56 -9.95 13.41
CA LEU A 199 3.97 -11.07 14.14
C LEU A 199 2.46 -11.18 13.90
N TYR A 200 1.75 -10.05 13.86
CA TYR A 200 0.35 -10.01 13.48
C TYR A 200 0.13 -10.56 12.06
N ALA A 201 0.97 -10.15 11.11
CA ALA A 201 0.91 -10.61 9.74
C ALA A 201 1.14 -12.14 9.62
N ASP A 202 2.06 -12.70 10.41
CA ASP A 202 2.29 -14.14 10.48
C ASP A 202 1.06 -14.90 11.03
N ILE A 203 0.38 -14.34 12.03
CA ILE A 203 -0.88 -14.90 12.53
C ILE A 203 -1.96 -14.85 11.44
N GLN A 204 -2.10 -13.73 10.73
CA GLN A 204 -3.09 -13.59 9.65
C GLN A 204 -2.83 -14.56 8.49
N GLU A 205 -1.57 -14.76 8.13
CA GLU A 205 -1.16 -15.72 7.08
C GLU A 205 -1.47 -17.15 7.46
N ARG A 206 -1.31 -17.52 8.73
CA ARG A 206 -1.59 -18.89 9.17
C ARG A 206 -3.07 -19.15 9.42
N LEU A 207 -3.77 -18.23 10.06
CA LEU A 207 -5.19 -18.39 10.39
C LEU A 207 -6.12 -18.19 9.20
N TYR A 208 -5.87 -17.14 8.42
CA TYR A 208 -6.78 -16.70 7.37
C TYR A 208 -6.22 -16.89 5.96
N ARG A 209 -5.03 -17.52 5.85
CA ARG A 209 -4.31 -17.68 4.57
C ARG A 209 -4.07 -16.35 3.85
N GLN A 210 -4.07 -15.26 4.61
CA GLN A 210 -3.83 -13.92 4.10
C GLN A 210 -2.33 -13.70 3.99
N GLN A 211 -1.82 -13.48 2.79
CA GLN A 211 -0.38 -13.34 2.66
C GLN A 211 0.21 -12.20 3.49
N TRP A 212 1.42 -12.48 3.98
CA TRP A 212 2.09 -11.72 5.01
C TRP A 212 2.29 -10.22 4.71
N MET A 213 2.78 -9.86 3.52
CA MET A 213 3.04 -8.45 3.17
C MET A 213 1.74 -7.63 3.20
N TYR A 214 0.64 -8.21 2.74
CA TYR A 214 -0.67 -7.56 2.77
C TYR A 214 -1.20 -7.43 4.20
N ALA A 215 -1.10 -8.48 5.01
CA ALA A 215 -1.48 -8.42 6.42
C ALA A 215 -0.66 -7.39 7.20
N TYR A 216 0.64 -7.25 6.87
CA TYR A 216 1.51 -6.22 7.42
C TYR A 216 1.06 -4.81 7.01
N SER A 217 0.89 -4.57 5.71
CA SER A 217 0.48 -3.26 5.21
C SER A 217 -0.90 -2.84 5.75
N ASP A 218 -1.86 -3.76 5.81
CA ASP A 218 -3.20 -3.50 6.34
C ASP A 218 -3.13 -3.21 7.85
N CYS A 219 -2.31 -3.94 8.61
CA CYS A 219 -2.05 -3.66 10.01
C CYS A 219 -1.50 -2.23 10.19
N MET A 220 -0.44 -1.88 9.45
CA MET A 220 0.16 -0.55 9.50
C MET A 220 -0.85 0.55 9.15
N LEU A 221 -1.65 0.37 8.10
CA LEU A 221 -2.69 1.33 7.72
C LEU A 221 -3.74 1.52 8.83
N ARG A 222 -4.19 0.44 9.48
CA ARG A 222 -5.13 0.54 10.61
C ARG A 222 -4.51 1.24 11.83
N LEU A 223 -3.19 1.16 12.00
CA LEU A 223 -2.47 1.86 13.07
C LEU A 223 -2.21 3.34 12.75
N TYR A 224 -2.37 3.77 11.50
CA TYR A 224 -1.96 5.11 11.04
C TYR A 224 -2.60 6.24 11.83
N ASP A 225 -3.92 6.17 12.06
CA ASP A 225 -4.65 7.21 12.81
C ASP A 225 -4.18 7.38 14.25
N ARG A 226 -3.65 6.31 14.85
CA ARG A 226 -3.10 6.34 16.20
C ARG A 226 -1.65 6.79 16.20
N ILE A 227 -0.84 6.30 15.25
CA ILE A 227 0.58 6.64 15.14
C ILE A 227 0.78 8.10 14.72
N ARG A 228 -0.10 8.67 13.89
CA ARG A 228 0.01 10.08 13.48
C ARG A 228 -0.11 11.09 14.63
N GLN A 229 -0.67 10.67 15.77
CA GLN A 229 -0.70 11.47 17.00
C GLN A 229 0.69 11.62 17.64
N TYR A 230 1.68 10.85 17.19
CA TYR A 230 3.07 10.84 17.64
C TYR A 230 4.01 11.06 16.45
N PRO A 231 4.15 12.32 15.97
CA PRO A 231 4.86 12.64 14.73
C PRO A 231 6.31 12.12 14.67
N GLU A 232 7.01 12.11 15.79
CA GLU A 232 8.36 11.61 15.95
C GLU A 232 8.47 10.10 15.73
N VAL A 233 7.47 9.32 16.17
CA VAL A 233 7.41 7.87 15.92
C VAL A 233 7.06 7.60 14.47
N LEU A 234 6.11 8.36 13.91
CA LEU A 234 5.76 8.27 12.49
C LEU A 234 6.98 8.57 11.60
N ALA A 235 7.74 9.61 11.92
CA ALA A 235 8.97 9.94 11.22
C ALA A 235 10.00 8.81 11.32
N ALA A 236 10.20 8.25 12.52
CA ALA A 236 11.11 7.13 12.74
C ALA A 236 10.69 5.86 11.97
N LEU A 237 9.39 5.59 11.84
CA LEU A 237 8.86 4.49 11.02
C LEU A 237 9.15 4.70 9.52
N ILE A 238 8.93 5.91 9.01
CA ILE A 238 9.16 6.26 7.60
C ILE A 238 10.66 6.21 7.25
N GLN A 239 11.54 6.47 8.22
CA GLN A 239 12.99 6.43 8.05
C GLN A 239 13.58 5.04 8.32
N LEU A 240 12.77 4.10 8.81
CA LEU A 240 13.18 2.73 9.08
C LEU A 240 13.29 1.98 7.74
N HIS A 241 14.47 2.06 7.12
CA HIS A 241 14.82 1.37 5.88
C HIS A 241 16.18 0.69 6.05
#